data_AF-A0A1E1L7M1-F1
#
_entry.id   AF-A0A1E1L7M1-F1
#
_cell.length_a   1.000
_cell.length_b   1.000
_cell.length_c   1.000
_cell.angle_alpha   90.00
_cell.angle_beta   90.00
_cell.angle_gamma   90.00
#
_symmetry.space_group_name_H-M   'P 1'
#
loop_
_entity.id
_entity.type
_entity.pdbx_description
1 polymer ?
#
loop_
_entity_poly.entity_id
_entity_poly.type
_entity_poly.pdbx_seq_one_letter_code
_entity_poly.pdbx_strand_id
1 'polypeptide(L)'
;MFIPFSKSQRRWPLILSFAALIVTIIYFHQQPVALPVPYLPNPLKKTSKIGHPRNIDTPVINGSRTHTEVYSVSTKDRKYFHVHFGGHKTAANTNIIPHPYWNDTYIIVAQKPPSKIPNTVWFAELVCNAQFNSYTGVMECIEPAAILPIAATAGDKCKGGKIDYYNNLVGPHDARVFYGPQHPYVIYGSNGVQTACLGQWMEDFRLLVDWGIEEYDEMKFRVGTELHRPEGKYMDMEKNFFAFWDTNGNMYTHYDISPKRVFAKVEHDGTVGPDLAPLAEPADRKCLAARLPRIGPKHDSIHQATNSLSITMCKRADPHCRAEEANTFVFVLFQYKSYFQFHGQYEPYVMIFSQQPPFQIHGISNKPIWIYGRGGPGTGKIPSEMSVKGRAEWQQTEMLYVTSMSWKERGRKYHGYLDDVLFLGFGIEDEVAGAIDIMAGDLFADMGSCFGT
;
A
#
# COMPACT_ATOMS: atom_id res chain seq x y z
N MET A 1 -16.46 74.41 11.18
CA MET A 1 -15.22 74.88 11.83
C MET A 1 -14.13 73.84 11.50
N PHE A 2 -13.08 74.29 10.80
CA PHE A 2 -11.86 73.59 10.35
C PHE A 2 -11.93 72.42 9.34
N ILE A 3 -11.50 72.75 8.10
CA ILE A 3 -10.72 71.96 7.14
C ILE A 3 -9.25 72.49 7.25
N PRO A 4 -8.13 71.90 6.75
CA PRO A 4 -7.65 70.53 6.42
C PRO A 4 -6.25 70.22 7.06
N PHE A 5 -5.61 69.07 6.77
CA PHE A 5 -4.31 69.05 6.05
C PHE A 5 -3.94 67.65 5.51
N SER A 6 -3.48 67.68 4.26
CA SER A 6 -2.93 66.62 3.42
C SER A 6 -1.57 66.10 3.88
N LYS A 7 -1.24 64.84 3.54
CA LYS A 7 0.06 64.46 2.95
C LYS A 7 0.04 63.03 2.38
N SER A 8 -0.35 62.94 1.12
CA SER A 8 0.30 62.01 0.20
C SER A 8 1.78 62.40 0.07
N GLN A 9 2.63 61.45 -0.36
CA GLN A 9 4.10 61.49 -0.47
C GLN A 9 4.87 60.90 0.71
N ARG A 10 5.00 59.55 0.74
CA ARG A 10 6.19 58.84 1.24
C ARG A 10 6.16 57.31 0.97
N ARG A 11 5.85 56.87 -0.25
CA ARG A 11 5.96 55.44 -0.64
C ARG A 11 6.77 55.16 -1.91
N TRP A 12 7.45 56.15 -2.47
CA TRP A 12 8.26 55.99 -3.68
C TRP A 12 9.71 55.49 -3.48
N PRO A 13 10.42 55.70 -2.33
CA PRO A 13 11.80 55.23 -2.21
C PRO A 13 11.93 53.72 -1.95
N LEU A 14 10.89 53.05 -1.43
CA LEU A 14 10.88 51.60 -1.19
C LEU A 14 10.68 50.77 -2.47
N ILE A 15 10.01 51.33 -3.47
CA ILE A 15 9.72 50.64 -4.74
C ILE A 15 10.98 50.58 -5.62
N LEU A 16 11.84 51.61 -5.58
CA LEU A 16 13.09 51.66 -6.33
C LEU A 16 14.16 50.69 -5.77
N SER A 17 14.23 50.50 -4.45
CA SER A 17 15.16 49.56 -3.83
C SER A 17 14.81 48.10 -4.11
N PHE A 18 13.52 47.79 -4.23
CA PHE A 18 13.06 46.42 -4.52
C PHE A 18 13.29 46.05 -6.00
N ALA A 19 13.16 47.01 -6.92
CA ALA A 19 13.43 46.78 -8.34
C ALA A 19 14.92 46.49 -8.62
N ALA A 20 15.85 47.17 -7.93
CA ALA A 20 17.29 46.92 -8.08
C ALA A 20 17.71 45.50 -7.62
N LEU A 21 17.09 44.98 -6.56
CA LEU A 21 17.33 43.62 -6.07
C LEU A 21 16.90 42.56 -7.10
N ILE A 22 15.73 42.75 -7.73
CA ILE A 22 15.19 41.84 -8.75
C ILE A 22 16.11 41.80 -9.99
N VAL A 23 16.61 42.94 -10.45
CA VAL A 23 17.53 42.98 -11.62
C VAL A 23 18.85 42.26 -11.33
N THR A 24 19.36 42.33 -10.10
CA THR A 24 20.62 41.68 -9.71
C THR A 24 20.48 40.15 -9.64
N ILE A 25 19.34 39.65 -9.14
CA ILE A 25 19.05 38.20 -9.09
C ILE A 25 18.87 37.63 -10.50
N ILE A 26 18.20 38.37 -11.39
CA ILE A 26 18.03 37.97 -12.81
C ILE A 26 19.40 37.93 -13.53
N TYR A 27 20.30 38.87 -13.25
CA TYR A 27 21.62 38.92 -13.86
C TYR A 27 22.53 37.74 -13.44
N PHE A 28 22.43 37.28 -12.19
CA PHE A 28 23.23 36.13 -11.72
C PHE A 28 22.66 34.76 -12.10
N HIS A 29 21.35 34.66 -12.41
CA HIS A 29 20.75 33.40 -12.82
C HIS A 29 20.95 33.04 -14.31
N GLN A 30 21.50 33.95 -15.12
CA GLN A 30 21.68 33.77 -16.57
C GLN A 30 23.13 33.53 -17.02
N GLN A 31 24.06 33.20 -16.13
CA GLN A 31 25.45 32.87 -16.51
C GLN A 31 25.64 31.34 -16.61
N PRO A 32 25.84 30.79 -17.82
CA PRO A 32 26.10 29.37 -18.03
C PRO A 32 27.57 29.08 -17.80
N VAL A 33 27.91 28.43 -16.68
CA VAL A 33 29.26 27.95 -16.44
C VAL A 33 29.30 26.44 -16.70
N ALA A 34 29.60 26.10 -17.95
CA ALA A 34 30.04 24.77 -18.33
C ALA A 34 31.44 24.52 -17.74
N LEU A 35 31.55 23.56 -16.83
CA LEU A 35 32.84 23.02 -16.38
C LEU A 35 32.92 21.53 -16.76
N PRO A 36 34.03 21.09 -17.37
CA PRO A 36 34.21 19.71 -17.78
C PRO A 36 34.52 18.84 -16.56
N VAL A 37 33.71 17.81 -16.31
CA VAL A 37 34.00 16.83 -15.26
C VAL A 37 34.83 15.70 -15.86
N PRO A 38 36.04 15.43 -15.33
CA PRO A 38 36.90 14.37 -15.82
C PRO A 38 36.34 12.99 -15.49
N TYR A 39 36.44 12.09 -16.45
CA TYR A 39 36.14 10.67 -16.28
C TYR A 39 37.11 10.06 -15.26
N LEU A 40 36.59 9.64 -14.10
CA LEU A 40 37.29 8.80 -13.14
C LEU A 40 36.62 7.42 -13.10
N PRO A 41 37.37 6.33 -13.32
CA PRO A 41 36.82 4.98 -13.38
C PRO A 41 36.34 4.52 -12.00
N ASN A 42 35.14 3.95 -11.96
CA ASN A 42 34.51 3.43 -10.75
C ASN A 42 35.25 2.17 -10.23
N PRO A 43 35.84 2.16 -9.03
CA PRO A 43 36.60 1.03 -8.51
C PRO A 43 35.75 0.02 -7.71
N LEU A 44 34.45 -0.08 -7.98
CA LEU A 44 33.60 -1.16 -7.45
C LEU A 44 32.98 -1.98 -8.58
N LYS A 45 33.86 -2.68 -9.28
CA LYS A 45 33.54 -3.86 -10.09
C LYS A 45 34.08 -5.08 -9.36
N LYS A 46 33.21 -6.08 -9.17
CA LYS A 46 33.38 -7.43 -8.56
C LYS A 46 32.87 -7.51 -7.12
N THR A 47 31.89 -8.34 -6.75
CA THR A 47 31.11 -9.35 -7.48
C THR A 47 29.83 -9.61 -6.67
N SER A 48 28.70 -9.01 -7.03
CA SER A 48 27.43 -9.72 -6.91
C SER A 48 27.19 -10.33 -8.28
N LYS A 49 27.46 -11.63 -8.41
CA LYS A 49 26.84 -12.40 -9.49
C LYS A 49 25.38 -12.51 -9.10
N ILE A 50 24.55 -11.53 -9.47
CA ILE A 50 23.18 -11.86 -9.83
C ILE A 50 23.36 -12.81 -11.00
N GLY A 51 23.27 -14.11 -10.71
CA GLY A 51 23.20 -15.10 -11.76
C GLY A 51 22.08 -14.64 -12.69
N HIS A 52 22.34 -14.58 -13.99
CA HIS A 52 21.22 -14.68 -14.92
C HIS A 52 20.36 -15.85 -14.43
N PRO A 53 19.08 -15.63 -14.11
CA PRO A 53 18.22 -16.72 -13.68
C PRO A 53 18.12 -17.66 -14.88
N ARG A 54 18.94 -18.71 -14.88
CA ARG A 54 18.72 -19.84 -15.77
C ARG A 54 17.54 -20.57 -15.13
N ASN A 55 16.42 -20.56 -15.86
CA ASN A 55 15.08 -21.05 -15.53
C ASN A 55 14.15 -20.01 -14.89
N ILE A 56 13.71 -19.04 -15.71
CA ILE A 56 12.58 -18.13 -15.45
C ILE A 56 11.22 -18.81 -15.73
N ASP A 57 11.20 -20.02 -16.30
CA ASP A 57 9.96 -20.63 -16.81
C ASP A 57 9.74 -22.07 -16.31
N THR A 58 10.09 -22.39 -15.07
CA THR A 58 9.50 -23.60 -14.45
C THR A 58 8.32 -23.15 -13.59
N PRO A 59 7.10 -23.03 -14.15
CA PRO A 59 5.91 -23.02 -13.31
C PRO A 59 6.01 -24.23 -12.39
N VAL A 60 5.51 -24.11 -11.15
CA VAL A 60 5.29 -25.29 -10.33
C VAL A 60 4.51 -26.26 -11.23
N ILE A 61 5.10 -27.41 -11.60
CA ILE A 61 4.49 -28.41 -12.50
C ILE A 61 3.16 -28.98 -11.90
N ASN A 62 2.69 -28.43 -10.78
CA ASN A 62 1.45 -28.73 -10.08
C ASN A 62 0.75 -27.49 -9.47
N GLY A 63 1.04 -26.27 -9.92
CA GLY A 63 0.47 -25.02 -9.36
C GLY A 63 -1.06 -25.01 -9.28
N SER A 64 -1.72 -25.64 -10.26
CA SER A 64 -3.18 -25.79 -10.30
C SER A 64 -3.79 -26.61 -9.15
N ARG A 65 -3.01 -27.43 -8.44
CA ARG A 65 -3.49 -28.21 -7.29
C ARG A 65 -3.44 -27.44 -5.97
N THR A 66 -2.46 -26.57 -5.78
CA THR A 66 -2.21 -25.91 -4.48
C THR A 66 -2.63 -24.44 -4.45
N HIS A 67 -2.68 -23.76 -5.60
CA HIS A 67 -3.01 -22.35 -5.70
C HIS A 67 -4.10 -22.10 -6.74
N THR A 68 -4.74 -20.93 -6.65
CA THR A 68 -5.50 -20.33 -7.76
C THR A 68 -4.58 -19.35 -8.46
N GLU A 69 -4.22 -19.64 -9.71
CA GLU A 69 -3.35 -18.78 -10.49
C GLU A 69 -4.11 -17.58 -11.09
N VAL A 70 -3.51 -16.40 -11.00
CA VAL A 70 -4.02 -15.17 -11.61
C VAL A 70 -3.01 -14.60 -12.60
N TYR A 71 -3.52 -14.00 -13.67
CA TYR A 71 -2.75 -13.61 -14.84
C TYR A 71 -3.00 -12.15 -15.21
N SER A 72 -1.95 -11.45 -15.64
CA SER A 72 -2.10 -10.08 -16.10
C SER A 72 -2.96 -10.03 -17.37
N VAL A 73 -3.84 -9.03 -17.43
CA VAL A 73 -4.62 -8.72 -18.64
C VAL A 73 -3.91 -7.71 -19.55
N SER A 74 -2.86 -7.03 -19.09
CA SER A 74 -2.10 -6.04 -19.87
C SER A 74 -0.76 -6.53 -20.43
N THR A 75 -0.09 -7.48 -19.78
CA THR A 75 1.22 -7.97 -20.27
C THR A 75 1.04 -9.05 -21.33
N LYS A 76 1.92 -9.05 -22.34
CA LYS A 76 1.87 -10.03 -23.44
C LYS A 76 2.18 -11.45 -22.99
N ASP A 77 3.05 -11.59 -22.00
CA ASP A 77 3.42 -12.87 -21.38
C ASP A 77 2.50 -13.26 -20.22
N ARG A 78 1.51 -12.42 -19.91
CA ARG A 78 0.54 -12.55 -18.82
C ARG A 78 1.16 -12.56 -17.42
N LYS A 79 2.46 -12.27 -17.29
CA LYS A 79 3.16 -12.18 -16.01
C LYS A 79 2.86 -10.85 -15.34
N TYR A 80 3.14 -10.75 -14.05
CA TYR A 80 3.18 -9.45 -13.39
C TYR A 80 4.23 -8.52 -14.02
N PHE A 81 4.12 -7.22 -13.76
CA PHE A 81 5.06 -6.20 -14.22
C PHE A 81 5.74 -5.48 -13.06
N HIS A 82 6.92 -4.93 -13.34
CA HIS A 82 7.64 -4.07 -12.39
C HIS A 82 7.07 -2.65 -12.40
N VAL A 83 7.19 -1.97 -11.26
CA VAL A 83 6.82 -0.57 -11.11
C VAL A 83 8.06 0.25 -10.76
N HIS A 84 8.37 1.26 -11.57
CA HIS A 84 9.60 2.05 -11.46
C HIS A 84 9.32 3.51 -11.12
N PHE A 85 10.03 4.02 -10.12
CA PHE A 85 9.91 5.41 -9.64
C PHE A 85 10.99 6.31 -10.27
N GLY A 86 11.11 6.27 -11.60
CA GLY A 86 12.08 7.03 -12.37
C GLY A 86 13.53 6.75 -11.96
N GLY A 87 14.19 7.75 -11.33
CA GLY A 87 15.56 7.61 -10.82
C GLY A 87 15.73 6.56 -9.71
N HIS A 88 14.63 6.07 -9.15
CA HIS A 88 14.60 5.02 -8.13
C HIS A 88 14.21 3.67 -8.76
N LYS A 89 15.23 2.85 -9.03
CA LYS A 89 15.03 1.46 -9.53
C LYS A 89 14.61 0.47 -8.45
N THR A 90 14.67 0.88 -7.19
CA THR A 90 14.27 0.09 -6.02
C THR A 90 13.29 0.92 -5.22
N ALA A 91 12.18 0.31 -4.83
CA ALA A 91 11.12 0.83 -3.98
C ALA A 91 10.30 -0.38 -3.53
N ALA A 92 9.67 -0.34 -2.37
CA ALA A 92 8.85 -1.45 -1.88
C ALA A 92 7.40 -1.00 -1.67
N ASN A 93 6.47 -1.94 -1.54
CA ASN A 93 5.10 -1.69 -1.04
C ASN A 93 4.32 -0.74 -1.95
N THR A 94 4.22 -1.11 -3.22
CA THR A 94 3.58 -0.27 -4.23
C THR A 94 2.09 -0.18 -4.03
N ASN A 95 1.58 1.03 -4.21
CA ASN A 95 0.19 1.40 -4.34
C ASN A 95 -0.01 1.98 -5.73
N ILE A 96 -1.15 1.67 -6.33
CA ILE A 96 -1.54 2.18 -7.63
C ILE A 96 -3.00 2.59 -7.48
N ILE A 97 -3.34 3.82 -7.83
CA ILE A 97 -4.74 4.25 -7.95
C ILE A 97 -4.94 4.99 -9.29
N PRO A 98 -6.11 4.86 -9.94
CA PRO A 98 -6.42 5.63 -11.15
C PRO A 98 -6.28 7.14 -10.93
N HIS A 99 -5.69 7.86 -11.89
CA HIS A 99 -5.62 9.31 -11.84
C HIS A 99 -7.04 9.91 -12.00
N PRO A 100 -7.43 10.93 -11.22
CA PRO A 100 -8.80 11.46 -11.24
C PRO A 100 -9.21 12.05 -12.61
N TYR A 101 -8.26 12.60 -13.37
CA TYR A 101 -8.55 13.30 -14.63
C TYR A 101 -8.02 12.63 -15.90
N TRP A 102 -7.03 11.75 -15.80
CA TRP A 102 -6.30 11.26 -16.97
C TRP A 102 -6.56 9.77 -17.14
N ASN A 103 -6.98 9.39 -18.35
CA ASN A 103 -7.12 7.98 -18.70
C ASN A 103 -5.74 7.34 -18.82
N ASP A 104 -5.65 6.06 -18.49
CA ASP A 104 -4.43 5.25 -18.58
C ASP A 104 -3.23 5.79 -17.79
N THR A 105 -3.48 6.75 -16.89
CA THR A 105 -2.53 7.30 -15.95
C THR A 105 -2.95 6.96 -14.54
N TYR A 106 -1.97 6.66 -13.70
CA TYR A 106 -2.16 6.23 -12.33
C TYR A 106 -1.27 7.07 -11.41
N ILE A 107 -1.73 7.31 -10.19
CA ILE A 107 -0.86 7.82 -9.13
C ILE A 107 -0.28 6.59 -8.43
N ILE A 108 1.05 6.48 -8.43
CA ILE A 108 1.75 5.40 -7.77
C ILE A 108 2.48 5.91 -6.53
N VAL A 109 2.44 5.12 -5.46
CA VAL A 109 3.11 5.42 -4.18
C VAL A 109 3.86 4.20 -3.68
N ALA A 110 5.08 4.36 -3.17
CA ALA A 110 5.88 3.25 -2.65
C ALA A 110 6.91 3.72 -1.62
N GLN A 111 7.31 2.83 -0.72
CA GLN A 111 8.33 3.09 0.27
C GLN A 111 9.64 3.44 -0.44
N LYS A 112 10.19 4.61 -0.11
CA LYS A 112 11.49 5.04 -0.60
C LYS A 112 12.57 4.06 -0.13
N PRO A 113 13.50 3.65 -1.00
CA PRO A 113 14.61 2.79 -0.60
C PRO A 113 15.48 3.46 0.49
N PRO A 114 16.11 2.64 1.35
CA PRO A 114 17.01 3.13 2.38
C PRO A 114 18.05 4.10 1.83
N SER A 115 18.36 5.14 2.60
CA SER A 115 19.42 6.08 2.23
C SER A 115 20.76 5.35 2.14
N LYS A 116 21.63 5.81 1.23
CA LYS A 116 23.04 5.39 1.21
C LYS A 116 23.83 5.91 2.41
N ILE A 117 23.26 6.88 3.15
CA ILE A 117 23.83 7.37 4.40
C ILE A 117 23.70 6.25 5.45
N PRO A 118 24.82 5.79 6.05
CA PRO A 118 24.79 4.77 7.08
C PRO A 118 23.89 5.16 8.26
N ASN A 119 23.16 4.20 8.81
CA ASN A 119 22.29 4.38 9.99
C ASN A 119 21.26 5.52 9.82
N THR A 120 20.75 5.72 8.61
CA THR A 120 19.66 6.66 8.39
C THR A 120 18.44 6.26 9.23
N VAL A 121 17.84 7.25 9.88
CA VAL A 121 16.60 7.09 10.66
C VAL A 121 15.38 7.52 9.87
N TRP A 122 15.57 7.98 8.63
CA TRP A 122 14.55 8.67 7.86
C TRP A 122 13.85 7.73 6.87
N PHE A 123 12.55 7.62 7.04
CA PHE A 123 11.62 6.91 6.17
C PHE A 123 10.74 7.93 5.44
N ALA A 124 10.39 7.59 4.21
CA ALA A 124 9.54 8.43 3.36
C ALA A 124 8.89 7.57 2.29
N GLU A 125 7.78 8.04 1.76
CA GLU A 125 7.10 7.46 0.62
C GLU A 125 7.46 8.27 -0.65
N LEU A 126 7.59 7.59 -1.78
CA LEU A 126 7.71 8.19 -3.11
C LEU A 126 6.33 8.32 -3.75
N VAL A 127 6.12 9.35 -4.56
CA VAL A 127 4.88 9.53 -5.35
C VAL A 127 5.18 10.11 -6.73
N CYS A 128 4.43 9.67 -7.74
CA CYS A 128 4.40 10.27 -9.08
C CYS A 128 3.15 9.86 -9.85
N ASN A 129 2.84 10.59 -10.91
CA ASN A 129 2.00 10.07 -11.98
C ASN A 129 2.80 9.08 -12.84
N ALA A 130 2.17 7.97 -13.22
CA ALA A 130 2.78 6.88 -13.96
C ALA A 130 1.85 6.29 -15.02
N GLN A 131 2.46 5.69 -16.04
CA GLN A 131 1.76 4.99 -17.12
C GLN A 131 2.36 3.61 -17.33
N PHE A 132 1.55 2.67 -17.81
CA PHE A 132 2.02 1.34 -18.20
C PHE A 132 2.52 1.37 -19.65
N ASN A 133 3.78 0.99 -19.84
CA ASN A 133 4.41 0.91 -21.14
C ASN A 133 4.27 -0.52 -21.71
N SER A 134 3.35 -0.70 -22.66
CA SER A 134 3.07 -2.01 -23.27
C SER A 134 4.21 -2.61 -24.09
N TYR A 135 5.21 -1.80 -24.46
CA TYR A 135 6.38 -2.27 -25.20
C TYR A 135 7.43 -2.89 -24.28
N THR A 136 7.64 -2.28 -23.11
CA THR A 136 8.62 -2.73 -22.12
C THR A 136 8.00 -3.63 -21.06
N GLY A 137 6.68 -3.60 -20.89
CA GLY A 137 5.97 -4.35 -19.84
C GLY A 137 6.21 -3.79 -18.44
N VAL A 138 6.42 -2.48 -18.32
CA VAL A 138 6.76 -1.80 -17.05
C VAL A 138 5.81 -0.64 -16.83
N MET A 139 5.40 -0.42 -15.57
CA MET A 139 4.74 0.82 -15.16
C MET A 139 5.79 1.79 -14.63
N GLU A 140 5.86 3.00 -15.17
CA GLU A 140 6.89 3.97 -14.81
C GLU A 140 6.37 5.38 -14.68
N CYS A 141 6.99 6.17 -13.80
CA CYS A 141 6.65 7.59 -13.67
C CYS A 141 6.84 8.34 -15.00
N ILE A 142 5.87 9.19 -15.33
CA ILE A 142 5.96 10.12 -16.48
C ILE A 142 6.64 11.45 -16.11
N GLU A 143 6.94 11.62 -14.82
CA GLU A 143 7.65 12.76 -14.24
C GLU A 143 8.60 12.28 -13.13
N PRO A 144 9.59 13.08 -12.69
CA PRO A 144 10.45 12.69 -11.57
C PRO A 144 9.63 12.41 -10.29
N ALA A 145 9.89 11.28 -9.64
CA ALA A 145 9.24 10.94 -8.38
C ALA A 145 9.56 11.97 -7.30
N ALA A 146 8.51 12.41 -6.58
CA ALA A 146 8.61 13.29 -5.43
C ALA A 146 8.56 12.48 -4.12
N ILE A 147 8.95 13.13 -3.02
CA ILE A 147 8.62 12.63 -1.68
C ILE A 147 7.17 12.97 -1.41
N LEU A 148 6.35 11.98 -1.03
CA LEU A 148 4.99 12.22 -0.56
C LEU A 148 5.07 13.03 0.74
N PRO A 149 4.44 14.22 0.82
CA PRO A 149 4.66 15.18 1.89
C PRO A 149 3.88 14.85 3.17
N ILE A 150 3.93 13.61 3.63
CA ILE A 150 3.40 13.21 4.94
C ILE A 150 4.37 13.72 6.03
N ALA A 151 3.82 14.43 7.02
CA ALA A 151 4.61 14.92 8.13
C ALA A 151 5.14 13.76 9.00
N ALA A 152 6.42 13.80 9.35
CA ALA A 152 6.97 12.89 10.34
C ALA A 152 6.35 13.18 11.72
N THR A 153 5.97 12.13 12.44
CA THR A 153 5.46 12.24 13.80
C THR A 153 6.58 11.93 14.80
N ALA A 154 6.55 12.60 15.95
CA ALA A 154 7.52 12.40 17.02
C ALA A 154 6.78 12.03 18.31
N GLY A 155 6.59 10.72 18.48
CA GLY A 155 5.98 10.14 19.66
C GLY A 155 6.98 9.90 20.80
N ASP A 156 6.49 9.83 22.03
CA ASP A 156 7.30 9.47 23.21
C ASP A 156 6.92 8.11 23.80
N LYS A 157 6.22 7.28 23.03
CA LYS A 157 5.65 5.99 23.44
C LYS A 157 6.61 4.82 23.31
N CYS A 158 7.68 4.94 22.53
CA CYS A 158 8.73 3.94 22.43
C CYS A 158 9.69 4.06 23.64
N LYS A 159 9.26 3.55 24.80
CA LYS A 159 10.04 3.60 26.04
C LYS A 159 10.22 2.21 26.66
N GLY A 160 11.47 1.84 26.88
CA GLY A 160 11.91 0.63 27.57
C GLY A 160 12.35 -0.51 26.64
N GLY A 161 13.38 -1.24 27.05
CA GLY A 161 13.72 -2.56 26.52
C GLY A 161 14.00 -2.59 25.01
N LYS A 162 13.36 -3.52 24.30
CA LYS A 162 13.62 -3.77 22.88
C LYS A 162 12.91 -2.78 21.94
N ILE A 163 11.94 -2.00 22.43
CA ILE A 163 11.14 -1.10 21.59
C ILE A 163 11.76 0.29 21.45
N ASP A 164 12.77 0.64 22.27
CA ASP A 164 13.48 1.93 22.21
C ASP A 164 14.10 2.20 20.83
N TYR A 165 14.50 1.14 20.12
CA TYR A 165 15.06 1.25 18.77
C TYR A 165 14.09 1.91 17.78
N TYR A 166 12.77 1.75 17.97
CA TYR A 166 11.75 2.30 17.09
C TYR A 166 11.62 3.82 17.16
N ASN A 167 12.23 4.48 18.15
CA ASN A 167 12.42 5.95 18.13
C ASN A 167 13.24 6.41 16.92
N ASN A 168 14.03 5.53 16.31
CA ASN A 168 14.87 5.82 15.15
C ASN A 168 14.18 5.50 13.81
N LEU A 169 12.88 5.22 13.79
CA LEU A 169 12.10 5.03 12.55
C LEU A 169 11.28 6.30 12.24
N VAL A 170 11.97 7.40 11.95
CA VAL A 170 11.39 8.73 11.77
C VAL A 170 10.73 8.83 10.40
N GLY A 171 9.43 9.16 10.37
CA GLY A 171 8.66 9.40 9.14
C GLY A 171 7.63 8.31 8.83
N PRO A 172 6.89 8.45 7.72
CA PRO A 172 5.92 7.45 7.29
C PRO A 172 6.61 6.18 6.78
N HIS A 173 6.05 5.03 7.12
CA HIS A 173 6.47 3.74 6.61
C HIS A 173 5.30 2.86 6.20
N ASP A 174 5.54 1.99 5.22
CA ASP A 174 4.60 1.00 4.70
C ASP A 174 3.22 1.58 4.35
N ALA A 175 3.20 2.75 3.68
CA ALA A 175 1.96 3.41 3.33
C ALA A 175 1.09 2.57 2.39
N ARG A 176 -0.22 2.65 2.59
CA ARG A 176 -1.26 2.09 1.74
C ARG A 176 -2.17 3.20 1.25
N VAL A 177 -2.22 3.43 -0.05
CA VAL A 177 -3.09 4.42 -0.70
C VAL A 177 -4.26 3.69 -1.34
N PHE A 178 -5.48 4.11 -1.04
CA PHE A 178 -6.70 3.43 -1.47
C PHE A 178 -7.89 4.37 -1.57
N TYR A 179 -8.90 3.97 -2.32
CA TYR A 179 -10.19 4.66 -2.36
C TYR A 179 -11.13 4.14 -1.27
N GLY A 180 -11.75 5.05 -0.52
CA GLY A 180 -13.05 4.83 0.10
C GLY A 180 -14.19 5.12 -0.88
N PRO A 181 -15.46 5.03 -0.45
CA PRO A 181 -16.60 5.18 -1.35
C PRO A 181 -16.62 6.54 -2.07
N GLN A 182 -16.21 7.60 -1.38
CA GLN A 182 -16.19 8.96 -1.94
C GLN A 182 -14.77 9.48 -2.23
N HIS A 183 -13.80 9.25 -1.34
CA HIS A 183 -12.50 9.92 -1.36
C HIS A 183 -11.33 8.94 -1.21
N PRO A 184 -10.14 9.26 -1.74
CA PRO A 184 -8.93 8.48 -1.50
C PRO A 184 -8.30 8.84 -0.15
N TYR A 185 -7.66 7.86 0.47
CA TYR A 185 -6.95 8.01 1.72
C TYR A 185 -5.59 7.32 1.64
N VAL A 186 -4.69 7.74 2.53
CA VAL A 186 -3.46 7.01 2.83
C VAL A 186 -3.50 6.56 4.28
N ILE A 187 -3.20 5.28 4.53
CA ILE A 187 -2.88 4.76 5.87
C ILE A 187 -1.39 4.43 5.91
N TYR A 188 -0.70 4.84 6.96
CA TYR A 188 0.75 4.62 7.10
C TYR A 188 1.14 4.38 8.55
N GLY A 189 2.29 3.73 8.77
CA GLY A 189 2.88 3.63 10.09
C GLY A 189 3.74 4.86 10.39
N SER A 190 3.73 5.32 11.64
CA SER A 190 4.69 6.31 12.15
C SER A 190 4.73 6.31 13.67
N ASN A 191 5.64 7.06 14.30
CA ASN A 191 5.73 7.09 15.77
C ASN A 191 4.39 7.56 16.38
N GLY A 192 3.81 6.75 17.27
CA GLY A 192 2.52 7.04 17.89
C GLY A 192 2.65 8.14 18.94
N VAL A 193 1.72 9.09 18.94
CA VAL A 193 1.73 10.23 19.87
C VAL A 193 0.79 9.96 21.04
N GLN A 194 -0.32 9.27 20.78
CA GLN A 194 -1.38 9.03 21.75
C GLN A 194 -1.36 7.58 22.26
N THR A 195 -1.08 6.61 21.39
CA THR A 195 -1.41 5.20 21.65
C THR A 195 -0.20 4.28 21.80
N ALA A 196 0.28 3.70 20.71
CA ALA A 196 1.38 2.73 20.63
C ALA A 196 2.74 3.40 20.36
N CYS A 197 3.83 2.63 20.45
CA CYS A 197 5.17 3.13 20.07
C CYS A 197 5.22 3.48 18.56
N LEU A 198 4.75 2.56 17.71
CA LEU A 198 4.42 2.85 16.32
C LEU A 198 2.90 2.72 16.15
N GLY A 199 2.25 3.81 15.76
CA GLY A 199 0.82 3.86 15.48
C GLY A 199 0.54 3.70 13.98
N GLN A 200 -0.71 3.37 13.65
CA GLN A 200 -1.24 3.55 12.30
C GLN A 200 -1.92 4.91 12.20
N TRP A 201 -1.66 5.63 11.13
CA TRP A 201 -2.15 6.98 10.88
C TRP A 201 -2.95 6.99 9.57
N MET A 202 -3.88 7.91 9.44
CA MET A 202 -4.68 8.10 8.23
C MET A 202 -4.79 9.56 7.86
N GLU A 203 -4.73 9.85 6.56
CA GLU A 203 -4.83 11.20 5.99
C GLU A 203 -5.58 11.17 4.65
N ASP A 204 -6.31 12.23 4.33
CA ASP A 204 -6.90 12.44 3.00
C ASP A 204 -5.78 12.59 1.97
N PHE A 205 -5.69 11.63 1.05
CA PHE A 205 -4.58 11.54 0.12
C PHE A 205 -4.52 12.74 -0.84
N ARG A 206 -5.65 13.41 -1.08
CA ARG A 206 -5.75 14.54 -2.01
C ARG A 206 -4.96 15.76 -1.56
N LEU A 207 -4.69 15.86 -0.26
CA LEU A 207 -3.92 16.95 0.34
C LEU A 207 -2.41 16.75 0.18
N LEU A 208 -1.98 15.57 -0.25
CA LEU A 208 -0.57 15.19 -0.36
C LEU A 208 -0.04 15.22 -1.80
N VAL A 209 -0.92 15.42 -2.78
CA VAL A 209 -0.57 15.43 -4.21
C VAL A 209 -1.30 16.57 -4.91
N ASP A 210 -0.89 16.91 -6.13
CA ASP A 210 -1.70 17.77 -6.99
C ASP A 210 -2.94 17.00 -7.46
N TRP A 211 -3.97 16.99 -6.62
CA TRP A 211 -5.23 16.30 -6.90
C TRP A 211 -6.12 17.09 -7.85
N GLY A 212 -5.82 18.36 -8.14
CA GLY A 212 -6.73 19.31 -8.78
C GLY A 212 -7.86 19.79 -7.84
N ILE A 213 -8.88 20.41 -8.44
CA ILE A 213 -10.00 21.02 -7.70
C ILE A 213 -11.08 19.95 -7.46
N GLU A 214 -11.24 19.56 -6.20
CA GLU A 214 -12.35 18.77 -5.70
C GLU A 214 -12.74 19.29 -4.31
N GLU A 215 -14.04 19.28 -3.98
CA GLU A 215 -14.48 19.60 -2.63
C GLU A 215 -13.95 18.53 -1.65
N TYR A 216 -13.37 19.00 -0.56
CA TYR A 216 -12.91 18.15 0.54
C TYR A 216 -13.58 18.60 1.83
N ASP A 217 -13.87 17.63 2.68
CA ASP A 217 -14.46 17.88 3.99
C ASP A 217 -13.33 18.19 4.98
N GLU A 218 -13.27 19.44 5.46
CA GLU A 218 -12.20 19.88 6.35
C GLU A 218 -12.13 19.10 7.66
N MET A 219 -13.20 18.38 8.01
CA MET A 219 -13.29 17.59 9.23
C MET A 219 -12.81 16.14 9.06
N LYS A 220 -12.55 15.68 7.83
CA LYS A 220 -12.24 14.26 7.54
C LYS A 220 -10.77 14.05 7.22
N PHE A 221 -9.97 13.67 8.22
CA PHE A 221 -8.57 13.25 8.03
C PHE A 221 -7.71 14.28 7.29
N ARG A 222 -7.96 15.57 7.51
CA ARG A 222 -7.25 16.67 6.82
C ARG A 222 -5.74 16.65 7.06
N VAL A 223 -5.33 16.16 8.21
CA VAL A 223 -3.93 15.95 8.58
C VAL A 223 -3.78 14.52 9.04
N GLY A 224 -2.56 14.01 9.04
CA GLY A 224 -2.22 12.74 9.67
C GLY A 224 -2.89 12.57 11.03
N THR A 225 -3.83 11.63 11.12
CA THR A 225 -4.63 11.34 12.31
C THR A 225 -4.33 9.93 12.79
N GLU A 226 -3.91 9.79 14.05
CA GLU A 226 -3.59 8.49 14.64
C GLU A 226 -4.86 7.66 14.84
N LEU A 227 -4.91 6.46 14.28
CA LEU A 227 -6.03 5.54 14.40
C LEU A 227 -5.95 4.77 15.71
N HIS A 228 -6.98 4.90 16.53
CA HIS A 228 -7.08 4.18 17.80
C HIS A 228 -7.62 2.77 17.56
N ARG A 229 -7.47 1.91 18.58
CA ARG A 229 -8.12 0.60 18.64
C ARG A 229 -9.06 0.51 19.85
N PRO A 230 -10.09 -0.34 19.82
CA PRO A 230 -11.01 -0.50 20.95
C PRO A 230 -10.29 -0.74 22.27
N GLU A 231 -10.83 -0.15 23.34
CA GLU A 231 -10.15 -0.05 24.64
C GLU A 231 -9.56 -1.38 25.12
N GLY A 232 -8.26 -1.36 25.47
CA GLY A 232 -7.71 -2.29 26.45
C GLY A 232 -6.31 -2.84 26.19
N LYS A 233 -5.84 -2.96 24.94
CA LYS A 233 -4.50 -3.54 24.65
C LYS A 233 -3.93 -3.05 23.32
N TYR A 234 -3.26 -1.90 23.35
CA TYR A 234 -2.35 -1.51 22.27
C TYR A 234 -1.18 -2.49 22.19
N MET A 235 -0.81 -2.85 20.96
CA MET A 235 0.46 -3.50 20.70
C MET A 235 1.57 -2.45 20.75
N ASP A 236 2.82 -2.87 20.97
CA ASP A 236 3.96 -1.94 20.87
C ASP A 236 4.05 -1.32 19.47
N MET A 237 3.71 -2.09 18.44
CA MET A 237 3.64 -1.65 17.05
C MET A 237 2.27 -2.03 16.47
N GLU A 238 1.46 -1.02 16.20
CA GLU A 238 0.25 -1.17 15.40
C GLU A 238 0.62 -1.18 13.91
N LYS A 239 0.13 -2.19 13.20
CA LYS A 239 0.46 -2.41 11.79
C LYS A 239 -0.71 -3.05 11.05
N ASN A 240 -0.79 -2.78 9.75
CA ASN A 240 -1.71 -3.44 8.82
C ASN A 240 -3.21 -3.24 9.12
N PHE A 241 -3.55 -2.11 9.73
CA PHE A 241 -4.95 -1.70 9.79
C PHE A 241 -5.46 -1.42 8.37
N PHE A 242 -6.73 -1.73 8.14
CA PHE A 242 -7.42 -1.31 6.94
C PHE A 242 -8.78 -0.71 7.28
N ALA A 243 -9.15 0.34 6.56
CA ALA A 243 -10.48 0.93 6.62
C ALA A 243 -11.46 0.15 5.74
N PHE A 244 -12.74 0.10 6.15
CA PHE A 244 -13.86 -0.38 5.36
C PHE A 244 -15.13 0.43 5.69
N TRP A 245 -16.17 0.32 4.85
CA TRP A 245 -17.38 1.12 4.98
C TRP A 245 -18.64 0.29 4.87
N ASP A 246 -19.65 0.68 5.64
CA ASP A 246 -21.01 0.16 5.49
C ASP A 246 -21.76 0.85 4.33
N THR A 247 -22.99 0.40 4.03
CA THR A 247 -23.83 0.99 2.97
C THR A 247 -24.31 2.41 3.29
N ASN A 248 -24.24 2.84 4.54
CA ASN A 248 -24.57 4.20 4.98
C ASN A 248 -23.35 5.14 4.89
N GLY A 249 -22.17 4.61 4.51
CA GLY A 249 -20.93 5.37 4.44
C GLY A 249 -20.24 5.55 5.81
N ASN A 250 -20.68 4.86 6.86
CA ASN A 250 -19.94 4.84 8.12
C ASN A 250 -18.62 4.10 7.93
N MET A 251 -17.55 4.67 8.48
CA MET A 251 -16.22 4.10 8.40
C MET A 251 -15.91 3.22 9.61
N TYR A 252 -15.20 2.13 9.34
CA TYR A 252 -14.73 1.17 10.33
C TYR A 252 -13.26 0.86 10.07
N THR A 253 -12.53 0.53 11.12
CA THR A 253 -11.15 0.03 11.03
C THR A 253 -11.13 -1.42 11.47
N HIS A 254 -10.45 -2.26 10.70
CA HIS A 254 -10.17 -3.65 11.05
C HIS A 254 -8.72 -3.77 11.51
N TYR A 255 -8.53 -4.41 12.66
CA TYR A 255 -7.25 -4.46 13.37
C TYR A 255 -6.57 -5.80 13.22
N ASP A 256 -7.30 -6.87 13.55
CA ASP A 256 -6.77 -8.22 13.65
C ASP A 256 -7.73 -9.19 12.93
N ILE A 257 -7.20 -10.10 12.10
CA ILE A 257 -7.95 -11.28 11.59
C ILE A 257 -7.76 -12.48 12.54
N SER A 258 -6.57 -12.61 13.12
CA SER A 258 -6.12 -13.76 13.90
C SER A 258 -5.27 -13.27 15.09
N PRO A 259 -5.35 -13.92 16.26
CA PRO A 259 -6.09 -15.15 16.58
C PRO A 259 -7.61 -14.95 16.74
N LYS A 260 -8.06 -13.70 16.80
CA LYS A 260 -9.47 -13.32 16.81
C LYS A 260 -9.66 -12.10 15.93
N ARG A 261 -10.83 -12.00 15.29
CA ARG A 261 -11.20 -10.77 14.58
C ARG A 261 -11.38 -9.63 15.57
N VAL A 262 -10.94 -8.44 15.20
CA VAL A 262 -11.18 -7.19 15.94
C VAL A 262 -11.45 -6.10 14.92
N PHE A 263 -12.57 -5.41 15.06
CA PHE A 263 -12.92 -4.25 14.22
C PHE A 263 -13.92 -3.34 14.94
N ALA A 264 -13.85 -2.05 14.67
CA ALA A 264 -14.72 -1.06 15.31
C ALA A 264 -15.03 0.10 14.38
N LYS A 265 -16.11 0.81 14.70
CA LYS A 265 -16.45 2.08 14.04
C LYS A 265 -15.40 3.11 14.43
N VAL A 266 -14.93 3.88 13.45
CA VAL A 266 -13.93 4.93 13.62
C VAL A 266 -14.51 6.28 13.26
N GLU A 267 -14.23 7.27 14.10
CA GLU A 267 -14.59 8.66 13.88
C GLU A 267 -13.44 9.40 13.19
N HIS A 268 -13.72 10.58 12.65
CA HIS A 268 -12.74 11.32 11.84
C HIS A 268 -11.56 11.90 12.63
N ASP A 269 -11.64 11.89 13.95
CA ASP A 269 -10.54 12.25 14.86
C ASP A 269 -9.66 11.03 15.24
N GLY A 270 -9.93 9.85 14.66
CA GLY A 270 -9.20 8.62 14.89
C GLY A 270 -9.69 7.81 16.10
N THR A 271 -10.58 8.38 16.93
CA THR A 271 -11.19 7.66 18.06
C THR A 271 -12.15 6.58 17.57
N VAL A 272 -12.32 5.53 18.37
CA VAL A 272 -13.11 4.36 17.98
C VAL A 272 -14.09 3.92 19.04
N GLY A 273 -15.18 3.30 18.58
CA GLY A 273 -16.16 2.65 19.43
C GLY A 273 -15.68 1.31 20.01
N PRO A 274 -16.58 0.54 20.64
CA PRO A 274 -16.27 -0.80 21.14
C PRO A 274 -15.94 -1.76 19.98
N ASP A 275 -15.24 -2.86 20.31
CA ASP A 275 -15.04 -3.97 19.39
C ASP A 275 -16.38 -4.61 19.00
N LEU A 276 -16.65 -4.65 17.68
CA LEU A 276 -17.88 -5.17 17.10
C LEU A 276 -17.75 -6.63 16.64
N ALA A 277 -16.52 -7.17 16.59
CA ALA A 277 -16.29 -8.56 16.19
C ALA A 277 -17.06 -9.61 17.02
N PRO A 278 -17.31 -9.43 18.34
CA PRO A 278 -18.13 -10.35 19.11
C PRO A 278 -19.56 -10.57 18.57
N LEU A 279 -20.11 -9.59 17.83
CA LEU A 279 -21.44 -9.71 17.22
C LEU A 279 -21.47 -10.69 16.03
N ALA A 280 -20.33 -10.91 15.36
CA ALA A 280 -20.18 -11.86 14.26
C ALA A 280 -19.56 -13.19 14.70
N GLU A 281 -18.94 -13.26 15.88
CA GLU A 281 -18.17 -14.40 16.38
C GLU A 281 -18.90 -15.77 16.25
N PRO A 282 -20.20 -15.90 16.56
CA PRO A 282 -20.88 -17.19 16.44
C PRO A 282 -20.85 -17.80 15.04
N ALA A 283 -20.91 -16.97 13.99
CA ALA A 283 -20.81 -17.38 12.60
C ALA A 283 -19.35 -17.48 12.16
N ASP A 284 -18.56 -16.44 12.44
CA ASP A 284 -17.18 -16.31 11.99
C ASP A 284 -16.27 -17.40 12.54
N ARG A 285 -16.47 -17.82 13.80
CA ARG A 285 -15.61 -18.84 14.43
C ARG A 285 -15.61 -20.16 13.65
N LYS A 286 -16.76 -20.57 13.11
CA LYS A 286 -16.86 -21.80 12.30
C LYS A 286 -16.17 -21.62 10.95
N CYS A 287 -16.43 -20.49 10.30
CA CYS A 287 -15.80 -20.11 9.03
C CYS A 287 -14.27 -20.11 9.14
N LEU A 288 -13.73 -19.37 10.12
CA LEU A 288 -12.29 -19.27 10.36
C LEU A 288 -11.68 -20.64 10.71
N ALA A 289 -12.32 -21.43 11.57
CA ALA A 289 -11.83 -22.77 11.90
C ALA A 289 -11.79 -23.72 10.67
N ALA A 290 -12.75 -23.58 9.76
CA ALA A 290 -12.84 -24.44 8.58
C ALA A 290 -11.92 -23.98 7.43
N ARG A 291 -11.69 -22.67 7.29
CA ARG A 291 -11.12 -22.08 6.07
C ARG A 291 -9.80 -21.34 6.26
N LEU A 292 -9.50 -20.84 7.46
CA LEU A 292 -8.25 -20.12 7.68
C LEU A 292 -7.09 -21.13 7.57
N PRO A 293 -5.98 -20.78 6.88
CA PRO A 293 -4.84 -21.68 6.78
C PRO A 293 -4.30 -22.00 8.17
N ARG A 294 -3.97 -23.28 8.39
CA ARG A 294 -3.44 -23.74 9.67
C ARG A 294 -2.09 -23.07 9.93
N ILE A 295 -2.02 -22.31 11.00
CA ILE A 295 -0.78 -21.67 11.45
C ILE A 295 0.16 -22.76 11.96
N GLY A 296 1.31 -22.91 11.30
CA GLY A 296 2.33 -23.86 11.71
C GLY A 296 3.00 -23.46 13.03
N PRO A 297 3.76 -24.38 13.65
CA PRO A 297 4.33 -24.16 14.98
C PRO A 297 5.55 -23.22 15.01
N LYS A 298 6.07 -22.78 13.85
CA LYS A 298 7.37 -22.12 13.73
C LYS A 298 7.26 -20.77 13.03
N HIS A 299 7.14 -19.68 13.81
CA HIS A 299 7.10 -18.28 13.31
C HIS A 299 6.11 -17.98 12.18
N ASP A 300 5.18 -18.89 11.92
CA ASP A 300 4.11 -18.72 10.95
C ASP A 300 3.02 -17.83 11.55
N SER A 301 2.37 -17.03 10.71
CA SER A 301 1.35 -16.08 11.15
C SER A 301 0.37 -15.74 10.04
N ILE A 302 -0.79 -15.22 10.41
CA ILE A 302 -1.71 -14.56 9.48
C ILE A 302 -1.36 -13.08 9.47
N HIS A 303 -1.10 -12.56 8.27
CA HIS A 303 -0.69 -11.20 8.04
C HIS A 303 -1.78 -10.46 7.26
N GLN A 304 -2.42 -9.46 7.87
CA GLN A 304 -3.23 -8.50 7.11
C GLN A 304 -2.34 -7.76 6.12
N ALA A 305 -2.82 -7.63 4.89
CA ALA A 305 -1.96 -7.34 3.76
C ALA A 305 -2.41 -6.08 3.00
N THR A 306 -3.68 -6.01 2.61
CA THR A 306 -4.20 -4.94 1.74
C THR A 306 -5.18 -4.00 2.45
N ASN A 307 -5.51 -2.89 1.79
CA ASN A 307 -6.75 -2.15 2.04
C ASN A 307 -7.99 -3.03 1.74
N SER A 308 -9.19 -2.47 1.94
CA SER A 308 -10.45 -3.09 1.53
C SER A 308 -11.03 -2.44 0.26
N LEU A 309 -11.89 -3.20 -0.44
CA LEU A 309 -12.74 -2.76 -1.55
C LEU A 309 -14.09 -3.48 -1.43
N SER A 310 -15.11 -2.98 -2.11
CA SER A 310 -16.39 -3.68 -2.25
C SER A 310 -16.57 -4.24 -3.66
N ILE A 311 -17.25 -5.38 -3.76
CA ILE A 311 -17.50 -6.06 -5.02
C ILE A 311 -18.93 -6.61 -5.09
N THR A 312 -19.60 -6.40 -6.21
CA THR A 312 -20.84 -7.09 -6.58
C THR A 312 -20.50 -8.41 -7.28
N MET A 313 -21.06 -9.53 -6.80
CA MET A 313 -20.81 -10.88 -7.31
C MET A 313 -21.59 -11.19 -8.60
N CYS A 314 -21.66 -10.24 -9.53
CA CYS A 314 -22.12 -10.42 -10.90
C CYS A 314 -21.29 -9.55 -11.86
N LYS A 315 -21.49 -9.74 -13.17
CA LYS A 315 -20.80 -8.96 -14.20
C LYS A 315 -21.58 -7.69 -14.49
N ARG A 316 -20.91 -6.53 -14.46
CA ARG A 316 -21.47 -5.22 -14.83
C ARG A 316 -22.08 -5.23 -16.22
N ALA A 317 -21.47 -5.95 -17.16
CA ALA A 317 -21.97 -6.07 -18.53
C ALA A 317 -23.29 -6.86 -18.65
N ASP A 318 -23.71 -7.59 -17.61
CA ASP A 318 -25.01 -8.27 -17.58
C ASP A 318 -26.13 -7.26 -17.27
N PRO A 319 -27.13 -7.07 -18.16
CA PRO A 319 -28.22 -6.12 -17.93
C PRO A 319 -29.10 -6.43 -16.71
N HIS A 320 -29.03 -7.64 -16.16
CA HIS A 320 -29.75 -8.04 -14.95
C HIS A 320 -28.91 -7.88 -13.67
N CYS A 321 -27.62 -7.56 -13.81
CA CYS A 321 -26.74 -7.38 -12.66
C CYS A 321 -27.03 -6.04 -11.97
N ARG A 322 -27.44 -6.13 -10.70
CA ARG A 322 -27.67 -4.99 -9.82
C ARG A 322 -26.89 -5.21 -8.54
N ALA A 323 -26.23 -4.15 -8.06
CA ALA A 323 -25.64 -4.15 -6.74
C ALA A 323 -26.75 -4.15 -5.70
N GLU A 324 -26.83 -5.23 -4.94
CA GLU A 324 -27.77 -5.45 -3.85
C GLU A 324 -27.00 -5.90 -2.61
N GLU A 325 -27.57 -5.72 -1.42
CA GLU A 325 -26.91 -6.15 -0.18
C GLU A 325 -26.58 -7.65 -0.19
N ALA A 326 -27.45 -8.48 -0.78
CA ALA A 326 -27.28 -9.91 -0.82
C ALA A 326 -26.14 -10.40 -1.74
N ASN A 327 -25.67 -9.57 -2.68
CA ASN A 327 -24.63 -9.93 -3.63
C ASN A 327 -23.42 -8.99 -3.61
N THR A 328 -23.39 -8.01 -2.70
CA THR A 328 -22.30 -7.02 -2.57
C THR A 328 -21.56 -7.22 -1.27
N PHE A 329 -20.24 -7.45 -1.34
CA PHE A 329 -19.41 -7.75 -0.19
C PHE A 329 -18.22 -6.81 -0.10
N VAL A 330 -17.72 -6.58 1.11
CA VAL A 330 -16.38 -6.04 1.32
C VAL A 330 -15.40 -7.20 1.22
N PHE A 331 -14.26 -6.98 0.56
CA PHE A 331 -13.20 -7.97 0.47
C PHE A 331 -11.84 -7.39 0.83
N VAL A 332 -10.97 -8.28 1.27
CA VAL A 332 -9.56 -8.02 1.57
C VAL A 332 -8.71 -9.21 1.14
N LEU A 333 -7.43 -8.94 0.88
CA LEU A 333 -6.42 -9.98 0.80
C LEU A 333 -5.69 -10.01 2.15
N PHE A 334 -5.56 -11.21 2.71
CA PHE A 334 -4.68 -11.48 3.85
C PHE A 334 -3.70 -12.56 3.44
N GLN A 335 -2.58 -12.69 4.15
CA GLN A 335 -1.51 -13.59 3.75
C GLN A 335 -1.21 -14.59 4.86
N TYR A 336 -1.08 -15.86 4.51
CA TYR A 336 -0.34 -16.80 5.34
C TYR A 336 1.14 -16.47 5.18
N LYS A 337 1.78 -16.04 6.27
CA LYS A 337 3.22 -15.77 6.31
C LYS A 337 3.91 -16.95 6.96
N SER A 338 4.84 -17.57 6.25
CA SER A 338 5.85 -18.44 6.86
C SER A 338 7.18 -17.71 6.95
N TYR A 339 8.01 -18.09 7.93
CA TYR A 339 9.33 -17.48 8.11
C TYR A 339 10.39 -18.54 8.40
N PHE A 340 11.37 -18.63 7.51
CA PHE A 340 12.46 -19.60 7.63
C PHE A 340 13.79 -18.91 7.34
N GLN A 341 14.76 -19.09 8.24
CA GLN A 341 16.14 -18.60 8.10
C GLN A 341 16.25 -17.17 7.52
N PHE A 342 15.53 -16.23 8.13
CA PHE A 342 15.51 -14.81 7.79
C PHE A 342 14.75 -14.41 6.52
N HIS A 343 14.00 -15.32 5.91
CA HIS A 343 13.20 -15.03 4.72
C HIS A 343 11.75 -15.47 4.89
N GLY A 344 10.86 -14.54 4.58
CA GLY A 344 9.42 -14.74 4.63
C GLY A 344 8.85 -15.19 3.29
N GLN A 345 7.90 -16.12 3.32
CA GLN A 345 7.04 -16.40 2.18
C GLN A 345 5.61 -16.02 2.54
N TYR A 346 4.92 -15.45 1.58
CA TYR A 346 3.56 -14.96 1.77
C TYR A 346 2.64 -15.61 0.74
N GLU A 347 1.57 -16.21 1.23
CA GLU A 347 0.56 -16.85 0.40
C GLU A 347 -0.77 -16.11 0.60
N PRO A 348 -1.18 -15.25 -0.36
CA PRO A 348 -2.38 -14.42 -0.23
C PRO A 348 -3.67 -15.22 -0.39
N TYR A 349 -4.66 -14.96 0.46
CA TYR A 349 -6.01 -15.49 0.42
C TYR A 349 -7.00 -14.33 0.33
N VAL A 350 -8.15 -14.59 -0.28
CA VAL A 350 -9.24 -13.63 -0.38
C VAL A 350 -10.24 -13.92 0.74
N MET A 351 -10.64 -12.89 1.48
CA MET A 351 -11.74 -12.94 2.43
C MET A 351 -12.83 -11.97 1.98
N ILE A 352 -14.08 -12.43 1.99
CA ILE A 352 -15.27 -11.59 1.77
C ILE A 352 -16.15 -11.58 3.02
N PHE A 353 -16.70 -10.42 3.37
CA PHE A 353 -17.61 -10.25 4.49
C PHE A 353 -18.72 -9.25 4.16
N SER A 354 -19.83 -9.33 4.90
CA SER A 354 -20.99 -8.47 4.68
C SER A 354 -20.61 -7.00 4.81
N GLN A 355 -21.18 -6.16 3.95
CA GLN A 355 -21.07 -4.70 4.08
C GLN A 355 -21.98 -4.14 5.20
N GLN A 356 -22.86 -4.96 5.76
CA GLN A 356 -23.74 -4.56 6.86
C GLN A 356 -23.37 -5.24 8.18
N PRO A 357 -23.62 -4.56 9.32
CA PRO A 357 -23.52 -5.20 10.63
C PRO A 357 -24.32 -6.52 10.66
N PRO A 358 -23.78 -7.58 11.29
CA PRO A 358 -22.58 -7.56 12.12
C PRO A 358 -21.25 -7.80 11.37
N PHE A 359 -21.20 -7.63 10.04
CA PHE A 359 -19.98 -7.77 9.21
C PHE A 359 -19.40 -9.21 9.22
N GLN A 360 -20.31 -10.18 9.19
CA GLN A 360 -19.97 -11.62 9.18
C GLN A 360 -19.19 -12.00 7.93
N ILE A 361 -18.27 -12.97 8.07
CA ILE A 361 -17.53 -13.53 6.94
C ILE A 361 -18.47 -14.39 6.09
N HIS A 362 -18.54 -14.10 4.80
CA HIS A 362 -19.32 -14.87 3.83
C HIS A 362 -18.48 -15.96 3.14
N GLY A 363 -17.17 -15.74 3.01
CA GLY A 363 -16.29 -16.73 2.43
C GLY A 363 -14.81 -16.38 2.50
N ILE A 364 -13.98 -17.41 2.36
CA ILE A 364 -12.53 -17.32 2.25
C ILE A 364 -12.11 -18.23 1.09
N SER A 365 -11.16 -17.82 0.25
CA SER A 365 -10.67 -18.64 -0.86
C SER A 365 -10.19 -20.01 -0.36
N ASN A 366 -10.51 -21.07 -1.12
CA ASN A 366 -10.11 -22.45 -0.77
C ASN A 366 -8.59 -22.65 -0.84
N LYS A 367 -7.94 -21.87 -1.69
CA LYS A 367 -6.52 -21.89 -1.97
C LYS A 367 -5.95 -20.47 -1.91
N PRO A 368 -4.64 -20.35 -1.64
CA PRO A 368 -3.94 -19.09 -1.84
C PRO A 368 -3.84 -18.75 -3.33
N ILE A 369 -3.65 -17.48 -3.62
CA ILE A 369 -3.48 -16.93 -4.96
C ILE A 369 -2.02 -17.00 -5.37
N TRP A 370 -1.75 -17.50 -6.57
CA TRP A 370 -0.44 -17.46 -7.19
C TRP A 370 -0.41 -16.41 -8.29
N ILE A 371 0.40 -15.36 -8.10
CA ILE A 371 0.58 -14.30 -9.08
C ILE A 371 1.52 -14.81 -10.18
N TYR A 372 1.00 -14.96 -11.39
CA TYR A 372 1.79 -15.49 -12.49
C TYR A 372 3.00 -14.60 -12.79
N GLY A 373 4.16 -15.23 -12.98
CA GLY A 373 5.46 -14.57 -13.03
C GLY A 373 6.27 -14.71 -11.75
N ARG A 374 5.65 -14.99 -10.59
CA ARG A 374 6.37 -15.29 -9.34
C ARG A 374 7.26 -16.51 -9.53
N GLY A 375 8.50 -16.43 -9.08
CA GLY A 375 9.48 -17.50 -9.14
C GLY A 375 9.11 -18.69 -8.24
N GLY A 376 9.36 -19.89 -8.75
CA GLY A 376 9.08 -21.15 -8.06
C GLY A 376 10.06 -21.49 -6.93
N PRO A 377 9.99 -22.71 -6.39
CA PRO A 377 10.91 -23.15 -5.33
C PRO A 377 12.39 -22.96 -5.70
N GLY A 378 13.15 -22.34 -4.80
CA GLY A 378 14.58 -22.07 -4.95
C GLY A 378 14.93 -20.77 -5.67
N THR A 379 13.93 -19.99 -6.11
CA THR A 379 14.17 -18.68 -6.73
C THR A 379 14.24 -17.52 -5.74
N GLY A 380 13.81 -17.73 -4.48
CA GLY A 380 13.85 -16.71 -3.45
C GLY A 380 15.26 -16.24 -3.16
N LYS A 381 15.41 -14.99 -2.71
CA LYS A 381 16.72 -14.44 -2.37
C LYS A 381 17.30 -15.12 -1.14
N ILE A 382 18.47 -15.73 -1.30
CA ILE A 382 19.21 -16.35 -0.19
C ILE A 382 19.81 -15.24 0.71
N PRO A 383 19.44 -15.17 2.00
CA PRO A 383 20.02 -14.22 2.95
C PRO A 383 21.54 -14.41 3.11
N SER A 384 22.29 -13.32 3.25
CA SER A 384 23.75 -13.34 3.35
C SER A 384 24.26 -14.13 4.55
N GLU A 385 23.53 -14.05 5.65
CA GLU A 385 23.82 -14.65 6.95
C GLU A 385 23.40 -16.13 7.03
N MET A 386 22.86 -16.69 5.93
CA MET A 386 22.38 -18.07 5.90
C MET A 386 23.51 -19.09 6.09
N SER A 387 23.25 -20.08 6.95
CA SER A 387 24.14 -21.22 7.17
C SER A 387 24.39 -22.03 5.89
N VAL A 388 25.53 -22.73 5.79
CA VAL A 388 25.85 -23.59 4.63
C VAL A 388 24.77 -24.64 4.39
N LYS A 389 24.28 -25.26 5.47
CA LYS A 389 23.18 -26.23 5.41
C LYS A 389 21.89 -25.59 4.87
N GLY A 390 21.53 -24.40 5.37
CA GLY A 390 20.37 -23.66 4.90
C GLY A 390 20.41 -23.36 3.40
N ARG A 391 21.58 -22.98 2.88
CA ARG A 391 21.75 -22.72 1.43
C ARG A 391 21.56 -23.97 0.58
N ALA A 392 22.02 -25.12 1.07
CA ALA A 392 21.85 -26.40 0.37
C ALA A 392 20.38 -26.87 0.35
N GLU A 393 19.61 -26.50 1.38
CA GLU A 393 18.19 -26.82 1.54
C GLU A 393 17.26 -25.72 0.99
N TRP A 394 17.80 -24.68 0.35
CA TRP A 394 17.03 -23.53 -0.08
C TRP A 394 16.02 -23.88 -1.18
N GLN A 395 14.75 -23.84 -0.82
CA GLN A 395 13.63 -24.12 -1.72
C GLN A 395 12.54 -23.04 -1.62
N GLN A 396 12.83 -21.90 -0.98
CA GLN A 396 11.87 -20.81 -0.89
C GLN A 396 11.70 -20.13 -2.26
N THR A 397 10.46 -19.77 -2.54
CA THR A 397 10.04 -18.90 -3.65
C THR A 397 10.46 -17.46 -3.36
N GLU A 398 10.26 -16.57 -4.33
CA GLU A 398 10.36 -15.13 -4.09
C GLU A 398 9.49 -14.68 -2.89
N MET A 399 10.04 -13.77 -2.07
CA MET A 399 9.31 -13.02 -1.06
C MET A 399 8.44 -11.97 -1.76
N LEU A 400 7.29 -12.41 -2.27
CA LEU A 400 6.29 -11.55 -2.86
C LEU A 400 5.18 -11.35 -1.82
N TYR A 401 4.94 -10.11 -1.40
CA TYR A 401 3.89 -9.79 -0.45
C TYR A 401 2.98 -8.69 -0.96
N VAL A 402 1.68 -8.98 -1.04
CA VAL A 402 0.65 -8.06 -1.53
C VAL A 402 0.37 -7.01 -0.48
N THR A 403 0.37 -5.74 -0.88
CA THR A 403 0.25 -4.60 0.04
C THR A 403 -0.93 -3.69 -0.28
N SER A 404 -1.40 -3.70 -1.53
CA SER A 404 -2.45 -2.78 -1.96
C SER A 404 -3.33 -3.38 -3.05
N MET A 405 -4.53 -2.82 -3.17
CA MET A 405 -5.45 -3.11 -4.25
C MET A 405 -6.30 -1.90 -4.65
N SER A 406 -6.55 -1.75 -5.94
CA SER A 406 -7.45 -0.73 -6.47
C SER A 406 -8.15 -1.24 -7.71
N TRP A 407 -9.35 -0.75 -7.99
CA TRP A 407 -9.92 -0.88 -9.34
C TRP A 407 -9.06 -0.12 -10.34
N LYS A 408 -8.87 -0.67 -11.54
CA LYS A 408 -8.00 -0.08 -12.58
C LYS A 408 -8.66 1.06 -13.33
N GLU A 409 -9.97 0.99 -13.55
CA GLU A 409 -10.67 1.97 -14.37
C GLU A 409 -10.83 3.31 -13.62
N ARG A 410 -10.61 4.42 -14.34
CA ARG A 410 -10.82 5.77 -13.81
C ARG A 410 -12.27 5.94 -13.33
N GLY A 411 -12.43 6.47 -12.13
CA GLY A 411 -13.74 6.68 -11.50
C GLY A 411 -14.30 5.44 -10.79
N ARG A 412 -13.67 4.27 -10.93
CA ARG A 412 -13.93 3.12 -10.05
C ARG A 412 -13.20 3.33 -8.74
N LYS A 413 -13.93 3.86 -7.76
CA LYS A 413 -13.43 4.19 -6.41
C LYS A 413 -13.37 2.94 -5.53
N TYR A 414 -14.34 2.76 -4.64
CA TYR A 414 -14.38 1.62 -3.70
C TYR A 414 -15.06 0.37 -4.26
N HIS A 415 -15.92 0.51 -5.28
CA HIS A 415 -16.86 -0.53 -5.69
C HIS A 415 -16.64 -1.01 -7.13
N GLY A 416 -16.59 -2.33 -7.30
CA GLY A 416 -16.45 -3.00 -8.60
C GLY A 416 -17.30 -4.26 -8.76
N TYR A 417 -17.13 -4.94 -9.88
CA TYR A 417 -17.90 -6.09 -10.36
C TYR A 417 -16.95 -7.19 -10.85
N LEU A 418 -17.47 -8.40 -11.08
CA LEU A 418 -16.63 -9.56 -11.45
C LEU A 418 -15.92 -9.42 -12.81
N ASP A 419 -16.39 -8.53 -13.68
CA ASP A 419 -15.79 -8.22 -14.98
C ASP A 419 -14.98 -6.91 -14.98
N ASP A 420 -14.81 -6.26 -13.82
CA ASP A 420 -13.91 -5.12 -13.68
C ASP A 420 -12.45 -5.63 -13.49
N VAL A 421 -11.48 -4.80 -13.90
CA VAL A 421 -10.05 -5.10 -13.72
C VAL A 421 -9.54 -4.49 -12.42
N LEU A 422 -8.78 -5.28 -11.67
CA LEU A 422 -8.20 -4.94 -10.37
C LEU A 422 -6.67 -4.88 -10.48
N PHE A 423 -6.04 -3.84 -9.95
CA PHE A 423 -4.62 -3.86 -9.63
C PHE A 423 -4.39 -4.49 -8.28
N LEU A 424 -3.36 -5.35 -8.21
CA LEU A 424 -2.73 -5.76 -6.97
C LEU A 424 -1.29 -5.24 -6.97
N GLY A 425 -0.94 -4.42 -5.98
CA GLY A 425 0.43 -3.95 -5.75
C GLY A 425 1.13 -4.78 -4.68
N PHE A 426 2.42 -5.03 -4.85
CA PHE A 426 3.22 -5.86 -3.96
C PHE A 426 4.70 -5.48 -3.90
N GLY A 427 5.34 -5.82 -2.80
CA GLY A 427 6.80 -5.82 -2.66
C GLY A 427 7.41 -7.16 -3.07
N ILE A 428 8.62 -7.10 -3.63
CA ILE A 428 9.44 -8.27 -3.98
C ILE A 428 10.78 -8.15 -3.25
N GLU A 429 11.06 -9.13 -2.38
CA GLU A 429 12.33 -9.26 -1.63
C GLU A 429 12.73 -8.01 -0.83
N ASP A 430 11.74 -7.22 -0.37
CA ASP A 430 11.93 -5.94 0.32
C ASP A 430 12.75 -4.89 -0.48
N GLU A 431 12.85 -5.07 -1.80
CA GLU A 431 13.73 -4.26 -2.65
C GLU A 431 13.03 -3.65 -3.85
N VAL A 432 12.10 -4.40 -4.46
CA VAL A 432 11.52 -4.04 -5.76
C VAL A 432 10.00 -4.00 -5.69
N ALA A 433 9.47 -3.04 -6.42
CA ALA A 433 8.07 -2.73 -6.57
C ALA A 433 7.49 -3.54 -7.75
N GLY A 434 6.37 -4.22 -7.51
CA GLY A 434 5.68 -5.02 -8.50
C GLY A 434 4.18 -4.82 -8.46
N ALA A 435 3.52 -5.10 -9.59
CA ALA A 435 2.08 -5.11 -9.67
C ALA A 435 1.58 -6.07 -10.76
N ILE A 436 0.32 -6.47 -10.62
CA ILE A 436 -0.41 -7.23 -11.64
C ILE A 436 -1.82 -6.65 -11.78
N ASP A 437 -2.34 -6.63 -13.01
CA ASP A 437 -3.71 -6.24 -13.28
C ASP A 437 -4.53 -7.45 -13.74
N ILE A 438 -5.55 -7.82 -12.97
CA ILE A 438 -6.27 -9.09 -13.13
C ILE A 438 -7.76 -8.84 -13.31
N MET A 439 -8.44 -9.77 -13.98
CA MET A 439 -9.89 -9.80 -13.96
C MET A 439 -10.38 -10.15 -12.56
N ALA A 440 -11.32 -9.38 -12.00
CA ALA A 440 -11.82 -9.63 -10.65
C ALA A 440 -12.37 -11.06 -10.50
N GLY A 441 -13.16 -11.53 -11.46
CA GLY A 441 -13.75 -12.87 -11.45
C GLY A 441 -12.72 -14.00 -11.28
N ASP A 442 -11.50 -13.84 -11.78
CA ASP A 442 -10.44 -14.83 -11.63
C ASP A 442 -9.96 -14.92 -10.17
N LEU A 443 -9.91 -13.79 -9.46
CA LEU A 443 -9.56 -13.71 -8.04
C LEU A 443 -10.58 -14.43 -7.15
N PHE A 444 -11.87 -14.38 -7.52
CA PHE A 444 -12.98 -14.98 -6.76
C PHE A 444 -13.43 -16.35 -7.29
N ALA A 445 -12.69 -16.95 -8.23
CA ALA A 445 -13.10 -18.19 -8.89
C ALA A 445 -13.16 -19.41 -7.95
N ASP A 446 -12.32 -19.44 -6.91
CA ASP A 446 -12.19 -20.57 -5.97
C ASP A 446 -12.54 -20.17 -4.53
N MET A 447 -13.70 -19.52 -4.35
CA MET A 447 -14.18 -19.11 -3.03
C MET A 447 -14.80 -20.26 -2.24
N GLY A 448 -14.43 -20.38 -0.98
CA GLY A 448 -15.05 -21.26 -0.01
C GLY A 448 -16.16 -20.56 0.76
N SER A 449 -17.40 -21.02 0.61
CA SER A 449 -18.54 -20.51 1.38
C SER A 449 -18.40 -20.79 2.88
N CYS A 450 -18.85 -19.83 3.70
CA CYS A 450 -18.96 -19.95 5.14
C CYS A 450 -20.39 -20.25 5.63
N PHE A 451 -21.33 -20.51 4.72
CA PHE A 451 -22.65 -21.02 5.03
C PHE A 451 -22.67 -22.55 5.02
N GLY A 452 -23.31 -23.16 6.03
CA GLY A 452 -23.45 -24.61 6.15
C GLY A 452 -22.22 -25.34 6.70
N THR A 453 -21.27 -24.62 7.29
CA THR A 453 -20.05 -25.14 7.92
C THR A 453 -20.17 -25.41 9.42
#